data_AF-D0AB57-F1
#
_entry.id   AF-D0AB57-F1
#
_cell.length_a   1.000
_cell.length_b   1.000
_cell.length_c   1.000
_cell.angle_alpha   90.00
_cell.angle_beta   90.00
_cell.angle_gamma   90.00
#
_symmetry.space_group_name_H-M   'P 1'
#
loop_
_entity.id
_entity.type
_entity.pdbx_description
1 polymer ?
#
loop_
_entity_poly.entity_id
_entity_poly.type
_entity_poly.pdbx_seq_one_letter_code
_entity_poly.pdbx_strand_id
1 'polypeptide(L)'
;MVATYIKHIKTLYNLGARRLGILDVLPLGCLPISRVPIESGSCSGTDNWQARLFNRLLRREMTAAATASMPDLVYSIGSIYYTFYDMIKNPSSAGVREVARACCGDAS
;
A
#
# COMPACT_ATOMS: atom_id res chain seq x y z
N MET A 1 -4.96 -12.03 5.40
CA MET A 1 -5.01 -10.68 4.77
C MET A 1 -4.87 -10.76 3.26
N VAL A 2 -3.72 -11.14 2.69
CA VAL A 2 -3.54 -11.20 1.21
C VAL A 2 -4.53 -12.15 0.55
N ALA A 3 -4.71 -13.37 1.06
CA ALA A 3 -5.67 -14.33 0.51
C ALA A 3 -7.11 -13.79 0.44
N THR A 4 -7.55 -13.06 1.48
CA THR A 4 -8.85 -12.40 1.51
C THR A 4 -8.96 -11.33 0.43
N TYR A 5 -7.90 -10.53 0.24
CA TYR A 5 -7.86 -9.52 -0.81
C TYR A 5 -7.93 -10.13 -2.21
N ILE A 6 -7.17 -11.21 -2.47
CA ILE A 6 -7.26 -11.96 -3.72
C ILE A 6 -8.66 -12.55 -3.93
N LYS A 7 -9.32 -13.03 -2.87
CA LYS A 7 -10.72 -13.50 -2.93
C LYS A 7 -11.65 -12.38 -3.40
N HIS A 8 -11.50 -11.15 -2.89
CA HIS A 8 -12.30 -10.01 -3.33
C HIS A 8 -12.04 -9.65 -4.80
N ILE A 9 -10.79 -9.66 -5.24
CA ILE A 9 -10.44 -9.46 -6.66
C ILE A 9 -11.12 -10.53 -7.53
N LYS A 10 -11.07 -11.79 -7.11
CA LYS A 10 -11.74 -12.90 -7.81
C LYS A 10 -13.26 -12.72 -7.85
N THR A 11 -13.87 -12.22 -6.77
CA THR A 11 -15.29 -11.86 -6.76
C THR A 11 -15.58 -10.79 -7.81
N LEU A 12 -14.78 -9.71 -7.89
CA LEU A 12 -14.96 -8.67 -8.92
C LEU A 12 -14.81 -9.24 -10.33
N TYR A 13 -13.84 -10.13 -10.55
CA TYR A 13 -13.67 -10.82 -11.83
C TYR A 13 -14.91 -11.65 -12.20
N ASN A 14 -15.46 -12.41 -11.25
CA ASN A 14 -16.68 -13.19 -11.46
C ASN A 14 -17.91 -12.31 -11.74
N LEU A 15 -17.91 -11.06 -11.25
CA LEU A 15 -18.93 -10.05 -11.56
C LEU A 15 -18.71 -9.33 -12.89
N GLY A 16 -17.66 -9.67 -13.65
CA GLY A 16 -17.39 -9.14 -14.99
C GLY A 16 -16.25 -8.14 -15.08
N ALA A 17 -15.53 -7.84 -13.98
CA ALA A 17 -14.35 -7.00 -14.06
C ALA A 17 -13.25 -7.70 -14.90
N ARG A 18 -12.67 -6.97 -15.86
CA ARG A 18 -11.58 -7.48 -16.74
C ARG A 18 -10.34 -6.59 -16.74
N ARG A 19 -10.44 -5.37 -16.20
CA ARG A 19 -9.34 -4.42 -16.08
C ARG A 19 -9.31 -3.86 -14.67
N LEU A 20 -8.22 -4.08 -13.94
CA LEU A 20 -8.08 -3.64 -12.55
C LEU A 20 -6.76 -2.89 -12.32
N GLY A 21 -6.86 -1.68 -11.78
CA GLY A 21 -5.74 -1.01 -11.12
C GLY A 21 -5.73 -1.40 -9.64
N ILE A 22 -4.66 -2.04 -9.20
CA ILE A 22 -4.48 -2.47 -7.82
C ILE A 22 -3.43 -1.56 -7.19
N LEU A 23 -3.68 -1.10 -5.96
CA LEU A 23 -2.68 -0.36 -5.19
C LEU A 23 -2.11 -1.28 -4.12
N ASP A 24 -0.80 -1.24 -3.95
CA ASP A 24 -0.18 -1.89 -2.78
C ASP A 24 -0.37 -1.04 -1.51
N VAL A 25 0.16 -1.48 -0.38
CA VAL A 25 0.00 -0.77 0.88
C VAL A 25 1.09 0.28 1.02
N LEU A 26 0.69 1.50 1.37
CA LEU A 26 1.56 2.65 1.68
C LEU A 26 2.56 2.35 2.82
N PRO A 27 3.61 3.16 3.06
CA PRO A 27 4.55 2.91 4.14
C PRO A 27 3.86 3.18 5.50
N LEU A 28 3.20 2.15 6.05
CA LEU A 28 2.34 2.27 7.24
C LEU A 28 3.05 2.91 8.42
N GLY A 29 4.32 2.56 8.64
CA GLY A 29 5.07 3.12 9.76
C GLY A 29 5.33 4.62 9.63
N CYS A 30 5.17 5.20 8.45
CA CYS A 30 5.32 6.63 8.24
C CYS A 30 4.00 7.41 8.35
N LEU A 31 2.87 6.75 8.63
CA LEU A 31 1.61 7.44 8.94
C LEU A 31 1.75 8.26 10.22
N PRO A 32 1.07 9.41 10.35
CA PRO A 32 1.14 10.25 11.55
C PRO A 32 0.86 9.46 12.84
N ILE A 33 -0.19 8.64 12.86
CA ILE A 33 -0.56 7.84 14.02
C ILE A 33 0.50 6.80 14.42
N SER A 34 1.25 6.25 13.45
CA SER A 34 2.32 5.29 13.71
C SER A 34 3.58 5.95 14.28
N ARG A 35 3.69 7.27 14.21
CA ARG A 35 4.82 8.05 14.75
C ARG A 35 4.58 8.51 16.19
N VAL A 36 3.33 8.69 16.60
CA VAL A 36 2.94 9.11 17.96
C VAL A 36 3.64 8.31 19.08
N PRO A 37 3.72 6.96 19.04
CA PRO A 37 4.38 6.22 20.12
C PRO A 37 5.92 6.27 20.07
N ILE A 38 6.52 6.92 19.09
CA ILE A 38 7.96 6.96 18.87
C ILE A 38 8.47 8.35 19.25
N GLU A 39 9.28 8.46 20.31
CA GLU A 39 9.77 9.74 20.84
C GLU A 39 10.45 10.63 19.78
N SER A 40 11.14 10.02 18.80
CA SER A 40 11.79 10.74 17.69
C SER A 40 10.84 11.21 16.59
N GLY A 41 9.56 10.82 16.60
CA GLY A 41 8.61 11.05 15.51
C GLY A 41 8.99 10.36 14.20
N SER A 42 9.93 9.42 14.23
CA SER A 42 10.41 8.69 13.07
C SER A 42 9.41 7.62 12.63
N CYS A 43 9.55 7.15 11.38
CA CYS A 43 8.69 6.08 10.91
C CYS A 43 8.94 4.77 11.67
N SER A 44 7.88 4.05 12.03
CA SER A 44 7.96 2.70 12.58
C SER A 44 8.59 1.73 11.58
N GLY A 45 9.75 1.17 11.94
CA GLY A 45 10.45 0.17 11.11
C GLY A 45 9.65 -1.13 10.98
N THR A 46 9.02 -1.56 12.08
CA THR A 46 8.21 -2.78 12.15
C THR A 46 6.99 -2.70 11.24
N ASP A 47 6.23 -1.60 11.30
CA ASP A 47 5.02 -1.43 10.47
C ASP A 47 5.37 -1.34 8.99
N ASN A 48 6.47 -0.63 8.66
CA ASN A 48 6.98 -0.57 7.30
C ASN A 48 7.46 -1.95 6.79
N TRP A 49 8.05 -2.77 7.66
CA TRP A 49 8.41 -4.15 7.30
C TRP A 49 7.16 -4.98 6.99
N GLN A 50 6.09 -4.87 7.79
CA GLN A 50 4.83 -5.56 7.55
C GLN A 50 4.19 -5.10 6.23
N ALA A 51 4.17 -3.80 5.96
CA ALA A 51 3.67 -3.25 4.69
C ALA A 51 4.44 -3.82 3.49
N ARG A 52 5.79 -3.83 3.54
CA ARG A 52 6.61 -4.44 2.47
C ARG A 52 6.38 -5.94 2.32
N LEU A 53 6.18 -6.67 3.43
CA LEU A 53 5.86 -8.09 3.37
C LEU A 53 4.52 -8.33 2.68
N PHE A 54 3.48 -7.59 3.06
CA PHE A 54 2.18 -7.64 2.39
C PHE A 54 2.31 -7.34 0.89
N ASN A 55 3.04 -6.28 0.52
CA ASN A 55 3.21 -5.85 -0.87
C ASN A 55 3.92 -6.88 -1.75
N ARG A 56 4.90 -7.61 -1.18
CA ARG A 56 5.57 -8.73 -1.86
C ARG A 56 4.62 -9.91 -2.05
N LEU A 57 3.90 -10.28 -1.00
CA LEU A 57 2.94 -11.37 -1.05
C LEU A 57 1.78 -11.06 -2.00
N LEU A 58 1.25 -9.84 -2.00
CA LEU A 58 0.20 -9.39 -2.93
C LEU A 58 0.61 -9.64 -4.38
N ARG A 59 1.81 -9.20 -4.77
CA ARG A 59 2.32 -9.42 -6.14
C ARG A 59 2.42 -10.90 -6.47
N ARG A 60 2.99 -11.70 -5.56
CA ARG A 60 3.14 -13.16 -5.75
C ARG A 60 1.78 -13.85 -5.93
N GLU A 61 0.87 -13.63 -4.99
CA GLU A 61 -0.43 -14.29 -4.97
C GLU A 61 -1.34 -13.80 -6.09
N MET A 62 -1.25 -12.52 -6.47
CA MET A 62 -2.02 -11.98 -7.60
C MET A 62 -1.59 -12.61 -8.91
N THR A 63 -0.27 -12.74 -9.14
CA THR A 63 0.27 -13.44 -10.31
C THR A 63 -0.21 -14.89 -10.34
N ALA A 64 -0.11 -15.62 -9.23
CA ALA A 64 -0.56 -17.00 -9.16
C ALA A 64 -2.08 -17.13 -9.43
N ALA A 65 -2.90 -16.28 -8.82
CA ALA A 65 -4.36 -16.33 -8.95
C ALA A 65 -4.86 -15.92 -10.34
N ALA A 66 -4.21 -14.91 -10.96
CA ALA A 66 -4.51 -14.47 -12.33
C ALA A 66 -4.28 -15.62 -13.32
N THR A 67 -3.08 -16.21 -13.29
CA THR A 67 -2.72 -17.34 -14.16
C THR A 67 -3.64 -18.55 -13.95
N ALA A 68 -4.00 -18.85 -12.70
CA ALA A 68 -4.76 -20.06 -12.38
C ALA A 68 -6.26 -19.94 -12.64
N SER A 69 -6.86 -18.74 -12.52
CA SER A 69 -8.32 -18.63 -12.47
C SER A 69 -8.95 -17.35 -13.02
N MET A 70 -8.16 -16.42 -13.55
CA MET A 70 -8.67 -15.18 -14.14
C MET A 70 -7.95 -14.86 -15.46
N PRO A 71 -8.04 -15.76 -16.48
CA PRO A 71 -7.23 -15.68 -17.70
C PRO A 71 -7.43 -14.40 -18.51
N ASP A 72 -8.63 -13.80 -18.44
CA ASP A 72 -8.95 -12.57 -19.20
C ASP A 72 -8.71 -11.30 -18.38
N LEU A 73 -8.13 -11.40 -17.18
CA LEU A 73 -7.87 -10.25 -16.32
C LEU A 73 -6.60 -9.53 -16.73
N VAL A 74 -6.74 -8.28 -17.15
CA VAL A 74 -5.63 -7.33 -17.28
C VAL A 74 -5.53 -6.54 -15.99
N TYR A 75 -4.35 -6.52 -15.36
CA TYR A 75 -4.16 -5.75 -14.14
C TYR A 75 -2.78 -5.10 -14.07
N SER A 76 -2.69 -4.06 -13.26
CA SER A 76 -1.41 -3.45 -12.85
C SER A 76 -1.42 -3.23 -11.34
N ILE A 77 -0.23 -3.29 -10.72
CA ILE A 77 -0.06 -2.99 -9.30
C ILE A 77 0.76 -1.71 -9.19
N GLY A 78 0.10 -0.60 -8.85
CA GLY A 78 0.74 0.67 -8.52
C GLY A 78 1.37 0.63 -7.14
N SER A 79 2.63 1.05 -7.03
CA SER A 79 3.33 1.06 -5.75
C SER A 79 3.17 2.38 -5.01
N ILE A 80 2.09 2.50 -4.25
CA ILE A 80 1.91 3.67 -3.37
C ILE A 80 2.88 3.61 -2.19
N TYR A 81 3.44 2.45 -1.84
CA TYR A 81 4.54 2.38 -0.89
C TYR A 81 5.70 3.30 -1.28
N TYR A 82 6.26 3.10 -2.49
CA TYR A 82 7.43 3.86 -2.92
C TYR A 82 7.07 5.29 -3.29
N THR A 83 5.90 5.52 -3.91
CA THR A 83 5.43 6.88 -4.19
C THR A 83 5.39 7.74 -2.92
N PHE A 84 4.74 7.28 -1.85
CA PHE A 84 4.69 8.06 -0.61
C PHE A 84 6.02 8.08 0.12
N TYR A 85 6.80 7.01 0.09
CA TYR A 85 8.12 6.97 0.73
C TYR A 85 9.08 8.00 0.10
N ASP A 86 9.06 8.13 -1.22
CA ASP A 86 9.87 9.11 -1.94
C ASP A 86 9.41 10.55 -1.66
N MET A 87 8.10 10.79 -1.55
CA MET A 87 7.55 12.07 -1.10
C MET A 87 7.99 12.43 0.33
N ILE A 88 8.03 11.45 1.24
CA ILE A 88 8.50 11.66 2.61
C ILE A 88 10.00 11.97 2.64
N LYS A 89 10.79 11.32 1.77
CA LYS A 89 12.24 11.55 1.68
C LYS A 89 12.61 12.84 0.94
N ASN A 90 11.80 13.24 -0.04
CA ASN A 90 12.02 14.39 -0.89
C ASN A 90 10.76 15.29 -0.96
N PRO A 91 10.34 15.90 0.17
CA PRO A 91 9.07 16.64 0.24
C PRO A 91 8.99 17.80 -0.75
N SER A 92 10.11 18.50 -0.97
CA SER A 92 10.18 19.65 -1.88
C SER A 92 9.92 19.27 -3.34
N SER A 93 10.35 18.09 -3.81
CA SER A 93 10.09 17.65 -5.19
C SER A 93 8.62 17.29 -5.41
N ALA A 94 7.90 16.97 -4.33
CA ALA A 94 6.46 16.74 -4.33
C ALA A 94 5.63 18.00 -4.03
N GLY A 95 6.27 19.16 -3.76
CA GLY A 95 5.58 20.39 -3.37
C GLY A 95 4.97 20.35 -1.97
N VAL A 96 5.44 19.45 -1.09
CA VAL A 96 4.94 19.26 0.28
C VAL A 96 5.92 19.87 1.28
N ARG A 97 5.41 20.43 2.39
CA ARG A 97 6.23 20.98 3.49
C ARG A 97 6.23 20.14 4.76
N GLU A 98 5.10 19.49 5.05
CA GLU A 98 4.90 18.70 6.26
C GLU A 98 4.56 17.26 5.85
N VAL A 99 5.30 16.28 6.39
CA VAL A 99 5.20 14.86 6.04
C VAL A 99 5.05 13.93 7.24
N ALA A 100 5.07 14.49 8.45
CA ALA A 100 5.02 13.78 9.72
C ALA A 100 3.70 13.99 10.45
N ARG A 101 3.21 15.23 10.52
CA ARG A 101 2.01 15.58 11.28
C ARG A 101 0.75 15.43 10.43
N ALA A 102 -0.36 15.05 11.07
CA ALA A 102 -1.65 15.06 10.41
C ALA A 102 -2.14 16.50 10.18
N CYS A 103 -2.79 16.72 9.03
CA CYS A 103 -3.43 17.99 8.71
C CYS A 103 -4.76 18.16 9.48
N CYS A 104 -5.48 17.05 9.72
CA CYS A 104 -6.76 17.03 10.40
C CYS A 104 -6.86 15.82 11.33
N GLY A 105 -7.60 15.96 12.44
CA GLY A 105 -7.75 14.94 13.49
C GLY A 105 -6.60 14.93 14.50
N ASP A 106 -6.83 14.33 15.67
CA ASP A 106 -5.80 14.16 16.69
C ASP A 106 -4.85 13.03 16.28
N ALA A 107 -3.72 13.41 15.70
CA ALA A 107 -2.55 12.55 15.50
C ALA A 107 -1.25 13.33 15.71
N SER A 108 -1.31 14.27 16.65
CA SER A 108 -0.23 15.14 17.13
C SER A 108 0.72 14.44 18.08
#